data_AF-A0A842SDG2-F1
#
_entry.id   AF-A0A842SDG2-F1
#
_cell.length_a   1.000
_cell.length_b   1.000
_cell.length_c   1.000
_cell.angle_alpha   90.00
_cell.angle_beta   90.00
_cell.angle_gamma   90.00
#
_symmetry.space_group_name_H-M   'P 1'
#
loop_
_entity.id
_entity.type
_entity.pdbx_description
1 polymer ?
#
loop_
_entity_poly.entity_id
_entity_poly.type
_entity_poly.pdbx_seq_one_letter_code
_entity_poly.pdbx_strand_id
1 'polypeptide(L)'
;MKNKKGVSVYVSWIIVIAIVVSLSFIMYQWTLDRVKSKNQELNTRSDLALCEQVAVNIDGICQNPQILNINITNTKNIKIDRLVFRLVDIYGNSQNREEEVNIYPGEKEINSAVLKQGTLSSARIIPVIIQDQTYILCQSASIEKQNIDQC
;
A
#
# COMPACT_ATOMS: atom_id res chain seq x y z
N MET A 1 -8.05 40.13 -55.68
CA MET A 1 -7.59 39.35 -54.50
C MET A 1 -6.56 40.16 -53.72
N LYS A 2 -6.81 40.45 -52.43
CA LYS A 2 -5.80 40.50 -51.35
C LYS A 2 -6.45 41.04 -50.07
N ASN A 3 -6.89 40.10 -49.23
CA ASN A 3 -7.21 40.34 -47.83
C ASN A 3 -5.90 40.14 -47.04
N LYS A 4 -5.33 41.21 -46.50
CA LYS A 4 -4.26 41.12 -45.49
C LYS A 4 -4.74 41.90 -44.26
N LYS A 5 -5.36 41.20 -43.31
CA LYS A 5 -5.58 41.74 -41.96
C LYS A 5 -4.31 41.49 -41.16
N GLY A 6 -3.53 42.54 -40.93
CA GLY A 6 -2.42 42.51 -39.99
C GLY A 6 -2.97 42.34 -38.58
N VAL A 7 -2.60 41.25 -37.92
CA VAL A 7 -2.80 41.12 -36.48
C VAL A 7 -1.98 42.22 -35.82
N SER A 8 -2.62 43.11 -35.06
CA SER A 8 -1.89 44.19 -34.40
C SER A 8 -0.90 43.60 -33.39
N VAL A 9 0.34 44.10 -33.40
CA VAL A 9 1.44 43.62 -32.54
C VAL A 9 1.04 43.60 -31.06
N TYR A 10 0.20 44.56 -30.65
CA TYR A 10 -0.35 44.64 -29.29
C TYR A 10 -1.26 43.47 -28.91
N VAL A 11 -2.11 43.01 -29.83
CA VAL A 11 -3.00 41.87 -29.59
C VAL A 11 -2.19 40.58 -29.44
N SER A 12 -1.09 40.44 -30.20
CA SER A 12 -0.19 39.29 -30.06
C SER A 12 0.43 39.20 -28.66
N TRP A 13 0.90 40.32 -28.11
CA TRP A 13 1.50 40.37 -26.77
C TRP A 13 0.52 39.98 -25.66
N ILE A 14 -0.73 40.45 -25.74
CA ILE A 14 -1.75 40.12 -24.75
C ILE A 14 -2.06 38.61 -24.76
N ILE A 15 -2.14 38.01 -25.95
CA ILE A 15 -2.39 36.57 -26.10
C ILE A 15 -1.23 35.76 -25.50
N VAL A 16 0.02 36.16 -25.75
CA VAL A 16 1.19 35.47 -25.19
C VAL A 16 1.20 35.53 -23.66
N ILE A 17 0.93 36.70 -23.08
CA ILE A 17 0.88 36.85 -21.61
C ILE A 17 -0.23 35.98 -21.01
N ALA A 18 -1.42 35.98 -21.61
CA ALA A 18 -2.54 35.17 -21.14
C ALA A 18 -2.24 33.66 -21.17
N ILE A 19 -1.51 33.20 -22.19
CA ILE A 19 -1.07 31.80 -22.31
C ILE A 19 -0.04 31.45 -21.23
N VAL A 20 0.91 32.34 -20.95
CA VAL A 20 1.92 32.09 -19.90
C VAL A 20 1.25 31.97 -18.53
N VAL A 21 0.32 32.88 -18.21
CA VAL A 21 -0.41 32.87 -16.92
C VAL A 21 -1.25 31.60 -16.75
N SER A 22 -1.96 31.16 -17.80
CA SER A 22 -2.77 29.94 -17.73
C SER A 22 -1.90 28.68 -17.59
N LEU A 23 -0.77 28.61 -18.30
CA LEU A 23 0.19 27.52 -18.16
C LEU A 23 0.80 27.46 -16.76
N SER A 24 1.16 28.60 -16.16
CA SER A 24 1.66 28.65 -14.79
C SER A 24 0.62 28.13 -13.79
N PHE A 25 -0.65 28.47 -13.97
CA PHE A 25 -1.72 27.97 -13.10
C PHE A 25 -1.90 26.45 -13.20
N ILE A 26 -1.88 25.91 -14.42
CA ILE A 26 -1.99 24.45 -14.66
C ILE A 26 -0.80 23.73 -14.01
N MET A 27 0.43 24.23 -14.20
CA MET A 27 1.62 23.65 -13.57
C MET A 27 1.57 23.71 -12.04
N TYR A 28 1.04 24.80 -11.47
CA TYR A 28 0.89 24.93 -10.03
C TYR A 28 -0.05 23.88 -9.45
N GLN A 29 -1.23 23.68 -10.07
CA GLN A 29 -2.18 22.64 -9.66
C GLN A 29 -1.56 21.24 -9.76
N TRP A 30 -0.89 20.96 -10.88
CA TRP A 30 -0.23 19.66 -11.09
C TRP A 30 0.90 19.40 -10.08
N THR A 31 1.63 20.44 -9.69
CA THR A 31 2.68 20.35 -8.67
C THR A 31 2.09 20.05 -7.29
N LEU A 32 0.98 20.71 -6.92
CA LEU A 32 0.29 20.43 -5.66
C LEU A 32 -0.21 19.00 -5.58
N ASP A 33 -0.79 18.47 -6.66
CA ASP A 33 -1.25 17.07 -6.71
C ASP A 33 -0.08 16.07 -6.61
N ARG A 34 1.07 16.41 -7.21
CA ARG A 34 2.29 15.60 -7.11
C ARG A 34 2.91 15.64 -5.71
N VAL A 35 2.83 16.77 -5.01
CA VAL A 35 3.31 16.90 -3.62
C VAL A 35 2.38 16.15 -2.67
N LYS A 36 1.06 16.23 -2.85
CA LYS A 36 0.09 15.47 -2.04
C LYS A 36 0.26 13.96 -2.19
N SER A 37 0.38 13.47 -3.43
CA SER A 37 0.62 12.04 -3.68
C SER A 37 1.95 11.55 -3.12
N LYS A 38 3.00 12.37 -3.14
CA LYS A 38 4.30 12.03 -2.54
C LYS A 38 4.31 12.08 -1.01
N ASN A 39 3.57 13.00 -0.40
CA ASN A 39 3.42 13.04 1.06
C ASN A 39 2.61 11.84 1.59
N GLN A 40 1.61 11.36 0.85
CA GLN A 40 0.92 10.11 1.20
C GLN A 40 1.87 8.90 1.19
N GLU A 41 2.82 8.85 0.26
CA GLU A 41 3.83 7.79 0.18
C GLU A 41 4.90 7.91 1.29
N LEU A 42 5.21 9.13 1.75
CA LEU A 42 6.18 9.39 2.82
C LEU A 42 5.63 9.18 4.24
N ASN A 43 4.32 9.35 4.47
CA ASN A 43 3.70 9.06 5.77
C ASN A 43 3.80 7.57 6.17
N THR A 44 4.07 6.68 5.22
CA THR A 44 4.37 5.26 5.49
C THR A 44 5.61 5.05 6.37
N ARG A 45 6.47 6.07 6.57
CA ARG A 45 7.67 6.00 7.44
C ARG A 45 7.52 6.67 8.81
N SER A 46 6.42 7.38 9.08
CA SER A 46 6.41 8.39 10.14
C SER A 46 5.90 7.90 11.50
N ASP A 47 5.12 6.83 11.58
CA ASP A 47 4.48 6.42 12.85
C ASP A 47 4.99 5.08 13.37
N LEU A 48 6.30 4.97 13.56
CA LEU A 48 6.93 3.87 14.29
C LEU A 48 6.24 3.58 15.63
N ALA A 49 5.78 4.63 16.32
CA ALA A 49 5.08 4.53 17.60
C ALA A 49 3.71 3.82 17.51
N LEU A 50 3.02 3.90 16.36
CA LEU A 50 1.78 3.15 16.14
C LEU A 50 2.10 1.69 15.85
N CYS A 51 3.11 1.43 15.04
CA CYS A 51 3.53 0.07 14.74
C CYS A 51 4.08 -0.68 15.96
N GLU A 52 4.65 0.02 16.95
CA GLU A 52 4.99 -0.58 18.24
C GLU A 52 3.77 -1.09 19.02
N GLN A 53 2.59 -0.53 18.78
CA GLN A 53 1.33 -0.93 19.39
C GLN A 53 0.56 -1.97 18.57
N VAL A 54 1.17 -2.47 17.50
CA VAL A 54 0.65 -3.58 16.69
C VAL A 54 1.56 -4.78 16.90
N ALA A 55 0.99 -5.93 17.22
CA ALA A 55 1.72 -7.18 17.17
C ALA A 55 0.80 -8.31 16.78
N VAL A 56 1.23 -9.06 15.79
CA VAL A 56 0.56 -10.26 15.33
C VAL A 56 1.13 -11.45 16.07
N ASN A 57 0.34 -12.49 16.32
CA ASN A 57 0.83 -13.82 16.67
C ASN A 57 0.24 -14.86 15.72
N ILE A 58 1.02 -15.88 15.39
CA ILE A 58 0.60 -16.97 14.51
C ILE A 58 0.52 -18.24 15.36
N ASP A 59 -0.71 -18.66 15.68
CA ASP A 59 -0.96 -19.84 16.52
C ASP A 59 -0.87 -21.15 15.71
N GLY A 60 -1.09 -21.07 14.40
CA GLY A 60 -1.01 -22.20 13.49
C GLY A 60 -0.92 -21.73 12.05
N ILE A 61 -0.08 -22.40 11.27
CA ILE A 61 0.07 -22.16 9.83
C ILE A 61 0.23 -23.51 9.16
N CYS A 62 -0.63 -23.82 8.19
CA CYS A 62 -0.49 -25.00 7.37
C CYS A 62 -0.98 -24.70 5.95
N GLN A 63 -0.49 -25.43 4.97
CA GLN A 63 -0.80 -25.22 3.57
C GLN A 63 -1.37 -26.47 2.91
N ASN A 64 -2.28 -26.24 1.97
CA ASN A 64 -2.67 -27.18 0.93
C ASN A 64 -2.14 -26.65 -0.42
N PRO A 65 -2.11 -27.46 -1.50
CA PRO A 65 -1.56 -27.05 -2.80
C PRO A 65 -2.17 -25.76 -3.41
N GLN A 66 -3.31 -25.29 -2.91
CA GLN A 66 -4.04 -24.12 -3.41
C GLN A 66 -4.35 -23.07 -2.33
N ILE A 67 -4.24 -23.41 -1.05
CA ILE A 67 -4.76 -22.59 0.06
C ILE A 67 -3.72 -22.57 1.18
N LEU A 68 -3.44 -21.40 1.73
CA LEU A 68 -2.69 -21.26 2.97
C LEU A 68 -3.68 -20.94 4.08
N ASN A 69 -3.76 -21.84 5.06
CA ASN A 69 -4.55 -21.65 6.26
C ASN A 69 -3.66 -21.07 7.34
N ILE A 70 -4.03 -19.90 7.85
CA ILE A 70 -3.29 -19.25 8.91
C ILE A 70 -4.22 -18.69 9.99
N ASN A 71 -3.88 -18.99 11.24
CA ASN A 71 -4.56 -18.48 12.40
C ASN A 71 -3.76 -17.32 12.97
N ILE A 72 -4.33 -16.13 12.87
CA ILE A 72 -3.68 -14.88 13.19
C ILE A 72 -4.42 -14.23 14.34
N THR A 73 -3.68 -13.88 15.39
CA THR A 73 -4.21 -13.20 16.58
C THR A 73 -3.58 -11.82 16.70
N ASN A 74 -4.38 -10.79 16.90
CA ASN A 74 -3.87 -9.47 17.26
C ASN A 74 -3.63 -9.40 18.77
N THR A 75 -2.37 -9.28 19.17
CA THR A 75 -1.95 -9.37 20.57
C THR A 75 -1.79 -8.02 21.26
N LYS A 76 -2.01 -6.92 20.53
CA LYS A 76 -1.88 -5.56 21.08
C LYS A 76 -3.14 -4.71 20.84
N ASN A 77 -3.02 -3.41 21.08
CA ASN A 77 -4.14 -2.50 21.34
C ASN A 77 -4.71 -1.84 20.09
N ILE A 78 -4.04 -1.93 18.94
CA ILE A 78 -4.49 -1.31 17.68
C ILE A 78 -5.07 -2.38 16.77
N LYS A 79 -6.25 -2.11 16.21
CA LYS A 79 -6.90 -2.93 15.19
C LYS A 79 -6.01 -3.07 13.95
N ILE A 80 -5.95 -4.27 13.39
CA ILE A 80 -5.31 -4.52 12.09
C ILE A 80 -6.41 -4.47 11.02
N ASP A 81 -6.20 -3.67 9.99
CA ASP A 81 -7.17 -3.47 8.90
C ASP A 81 -6.83 -4.27 7.64
N ARG A 82 -5.54 -4.55 7.42
CA ARG A 82 -5.07 -5.41 6.33
C ARG A 82 -3.84 -6.20 6.71
N LEU A 83 -3.59 -7.28 5.99
CA LEU A 83 -2.36 -8.05 6.06
C LEU A 83 -1.71 -8.13 4.69
N VAL A 84 -0.42 -7.84 4.64
CA VAL A 84 0.41 -8.07 3.46
C VAL A 84 1.21 -9.34 3.68
N PHE A 85 0.98 -10.32 2.82
CA PHE A 85 1.67 -11.58 2.77
C PHE A 85 2.75 -11.52 1.71
N ARG A 86 4.00 -11.71 2.12
CA ARG A 86 5.13 -11.96 1.23
C ARG A 86 5.47 -13.43 1.30
N LEU A 87 5.11 -14.14 0.23
CA LEU A 87 5.19 -15.59 0.13
C LEU A 87 6.35 -15.97 -0.76
N VAL A 88 7.12 -16.97 -0.35
CA VAL A 88 8.22 -17.52 -1.15
C VAL A 88 7.94 -19.00 -1.35
N ASP A 89 8.00 -19.48 -2.59
CA ASP A 89 7.91 -20.92 -2.86
C ASP A 89 9.22 -21.65 -2.64
N ILE A 90 9.19 -22.97 -2.74
CA ILE A 90 10.37 -23.84 -2.69
C ILE A 90 11.37 -23.60 -3.84
N TYR A 91 10.97 -22.89 -4.90
CA TYR A 91 11.82 -22.53 -6.03
C TYR A 91 12.41 -21.11 -5.91
N GLY A 92 12.12 -20.39 -4.82
CA GLY A 92 12.61 -19.04 -4.56
C GLY A 92 11.80 -17.92 -5.22
N ASN A 93 10.66 -18.21 -5.86
CA ASN A 93 9.80 -17.17 -6.42
C ASN A 93 8.99 -16.50 -5.31
N SER A 94 9.18 -15.18 -5.18
CA SER A 94 8.44 -14.36 -4.23
C SER A 94 7.17 -13.79 -4.87
N GLN A 95 6.06 -13.84 -4.14
CA GLN A 95 4.81 -13.18 -4.49
C GLN A 95 4.29 -12.38 -3.30
N ASN A 96 3.83 -11.16 -3.55
CA ASN A 96 3.12 -10.36 -2.56
C ASN A 96 1.62 -10.49 -2.77
N ARG A 97 0.88 -10.66 -1.68
CA ARG A 97 -0.59 -10.67 -1.64
C ARG A 97 -1.03 -9.77 -0.51
N GLU A 98 -2.17 -9.13 -0.68
CA GLU A 98 -2.78 -8.30 0.35
C GLU A 98 -4.20 -8.82 0.57
N GLU A 99 -4.60 -8.93 1.83
CA GLU A 99 -5.95 -9.27 2.22
C GLU A 99 -6.48 -8.24 3.21
N GLU A 100 -7.74 -7.86 3.03
CA GLU A 100 -8.44 -7.01 3.98
C GLU A 100 -8.97 -7.89 5.12
N VAL A 101 -8.52 -7.61 6.33
CA VAL A 101 -8.83 -8.40 7.52
C VAL A 101 -9.11 -7.43 8.66
N ASN A 102 -10.16 -7.64 9.43
CA ASN A 102 -10.54 -6.70 10.48
C ASN A 102 -10.29 -7.34 11.84
N ILE A 103 -9.01 -7.42 12.25
CA ILE A 103 -8.61 -8.09 13.48
C ILE A 103 -8.54 -7.08 14.63
N TYR A 104 -9.55 -7.10 15.50
CA TYR A 104 -9.56 -6.27 16.71
C TYR A 104 -8.59 -6.82 17.78
N PRO A 105 -8.14 -5.98 18.72
CA PRO A 105 -7.31 -6.39 19.86
C PRO A 105 -7.85 -7.62 20.61
N GLY A 106 -7.03 -8.65 20.76
CA GLY A 106 -7.38 -9.89 21.46
C GLY A 106 -8.26 -10.86 20.66
N GLU A 107 -8.72 -10.47 19.48
CA GLU A 107 -9.47 -11.36 18.60
C GLU A 107 -8.55 -12.22 17.73
N LYS A 108 -9.07 -13.40 17.40
CA LYS A 108 -8.45 -14.32 16.45
C LYS A 108 -9.23 -14.24 15.14
N GLU A 109 -8.51 -14.06 14.05
CA GLU A 109 -9.08 -14.25 12.72
C GLU A 109 -8.43 -15.47 12.07
N ILE A 110 -9.28 -16.41 11.65
CA ILE A 110 -8.89 -17.58 10.88
C ILE A 110 -8.93 -17.15 9.41
N ASN A 111 -7.76 -16.84 8.85
CA ASN A 111 -7.67 -16.44 7.46
C ASN A 111 -7.22 -17.63 6.62
N SER A 112 -8.18 -18.21 5.88
CA SER A 112 -7.92 -19.11 4.77
C SER A 112 -7.77 -18.25 3.52
N ALA A 113 -6.55 -17.90 3.16
CA ALA A 113 -6.31 -17.10 1.98
C ALA A 113 -5.83 -18.00 0.82
N VAL A 114 -6.46 -17.83 -0.35
CA VAL A 114 -6.07 -18.54 -1.60
C VAL A 114 -4.83 -17.85 -2.15
N LEU A 115 -3.71 -18.13 -1.51
CA LEU A 115 -2.51 -17.30 -1.60
C LEU A 115 -1.60 -17.66 -2.77
N LYS A 116 -1.56 -18.93 -3.19
CA LYS A 116 -0.79 -19.41 -4.36
C LYS A 116 -1.19 -20.83 -4.79
N GLN A 117 -0.86 -21.21 -6.03
CA GLN A 117 -0.70 -22.61 -6.46
C GLN A 117 0.73 -23.10 -6.18
N GLY A 118 0.88 -24.17 -5.40
CA GLY A 118 2.15 -24.83 -5.12
C GLY A 118 2.66 -24.63 -3.68
N THR A 119 3.74 -25.35 -3.35
CA THR A 119 4.29 -25.43 -2.00
C THR A 119 5.13 -24.20 -1.64
N LEU A 120 4.80 -23.57 -0.52
CA LEU A 120 5.51 -22.44 0.08
C LEU A 120 6.68 -22.92 0.95
N SER A 121 7.81 -22.23 0.83
CA SER A 121 8.97 -22.38 1.71
C SER A 121 8.89 -21.44 2.91
N SER A 122 8.46 -20.20 2.69
CA SER A 122 8.23 -19.22 3.74
C SER A 122 7.06 -18.29 3.46
N ALA A 123 6.49 -17.76 4.54
CA ALA A 123 5.49 -16.71 4.51
C ALA A 123 5.89 -15.64 5.53
N ARG A 124 6.01 -14.41 5.07
CA ARG A 124 6.16 -13.23 5.91
C ARG A 124 4.86 -12.45 5.91
N ILE A 125 4.29 -12.23 7.09
CA ILE A 125 3.06 -11.46 7.29
C ILE A 125 3.43 -10.10 7.86
N ILE A 126 2.92 -9.04 7.24
CA ILE A 126 3.14 -7.66 7.63
C ILE A 126 1.78 -7.03 7.91
N PRO A 127 1.50 -6.59 9.15
CA PRO A 127 0.25 -5.93 9.46
C PRO A 127 0.21 -4.51 8.90
N VAL A 128 -0.99 -4.10 8.51
CA VAL A 128 -1.30 -2.75 8.03
C VAL A 128 -2.46 -2.21 8.84
N ILE A 129 -2.28 -0.99 9.30
CA ILE A 129 -3.31 -0.23 10.03
C ILE A 129 -3.73 0.96 9.18
N ILE A 130 -4.98 1.38 9.34
CA ILE A 130 -5.52 2.57 8.71
C ILE A 130 -5.72 3.63 9.79
N GLN A 131 -4.96 4.73 9.69
CA GLN A 131 -5.16 5.90 10.54
C GLN A 131 -5.29 7.14 9.66
N ASP A 132 -6.30 7.97 9.93
CA ASP A 132 -6.57 9.20 9.20
C ASP A 132 -6.62 9.01 7.65
N GLN A 133 -7.22 7.89 7.21
CA GLN A 133 -7.30 7.47 5.80
C GLN A 133 -5.95 7.15 5.13
N THR A 134 -4.89 6.97 5.92
CA THR A 134 -3.57 6.56 5.45
C THR A 134 -3.27 5.13 5.87
N TYR A 135 -2.69 4.35 4.96
CA TYR A 135 -2.24 2.98 5.23
C TYR A 135 -0.82 3.01 5.80
N ILE A 136 -0.65 2.43 6.98
CA ILE A 136 0.64 2.38 7.66
C ILE A 136 1.08 0.92 7.69
N LEU A 137 2.17 0.63 6.96
CA LEU A 137 2.72 -0.72 6.82
C LEU A 137 3.74 -0.99 7.93
N CYS A 138 3.38 -1.84 8.89
CA CYS A 138 4.18 -2.06 10.09
C CYS A 138 5.21 -3.19 9.92
N GLN A 139 6.29 -2.90 9.18
CA GLN A 139 7.36 -3.87 8.91
C GLN A 139 8.07 -4.38 10.18
N SER A 140 8.20 -3.52 11.20
CA SER A 140 8.81 -3.87 12.49
C SER A 140 8.01 -4.93 13.26
N ALA A 141 6.70 -5.02 13.02
CA ALA A 141 5.81 -6.01 13.61
C ALA A 141 5.60 -7.24 12.70
N SER A 142 6.42 -7.39 11.65
CA SER A 142 6.29 -8.52 10.73
C SER A 142 6.76 -9.83 11.34
N ILE A 143 6.08 -10.92 10.98
CA ILE A 143 6.45 -12.27 11.38
C ILE A 143 6.75 -13.09 10.14
N GLU A 144 7.84 -13.83 10.19
CA GLU A 144 8.21 -14.79 9.17
C GLU A 144 8.12 -16.21 9.71
N LYS A 145 7.48 -17.09 8.95
CA LYS A 145 7.47 -18.53 9.19
C LYS A 145 8.12 -19.23 8.01
N GLN A 146 9.04 -20.13 8.33
CA GLN A 146 9.73 -21.00 7.38
C GLN A 146 9.25 -22.44 7.58
N ASN A 147 9.40 -23.26 6.54
CA ASN A 147 9.01 -24.67 6.55
C ASN A 147 7.53 -24.86 6.94
N ILE A 148 6.63 -24.29 6.14
CA ILE A 148 5.19 -24.36 6.40
C ILE A 148 4.70 -25.81 6.21
N ASP A 149 4.13 -26.39 7.26
CA ASP A 149 3.61 -27.75 7.26
C ASP A 149 2.43 -27.93 6.30
N GLN A 150 2.24 -29.15 5.79
CA GLN A 150 1.04 -29.50 5.04
C GLN A 150 -0.14 -29.70 6.00
N CYS A 151 -1.31 -29.16 5.64
CA CYS A 151 -2.56 -29.70 6.16
C CYS A 151 -2.90 -31.00 5.40
#